data_AF-A0A4Q1V4M5-F1
#
_entry.id   AF-A0A4Q1V4M5-F1
#
_cell.length_a   1.000
_cell.length_b   1.000
_cell.length_c   1.000
_cell.angle_alpha   90.00
_cell.angle_beta   90.00
_cell.angle_gamma   90.00
#
_symmetry.space_group_name_H-M   'P 1'
#
loop_
_entity.id
_entity.type
_entity.pdbx_description
1 polymer ?
#
loop_
_entity_poly.entity_id
_entity_poly.type
_entity_poly.pdbx_seq_one_letter_code
_entity_poly.pdbx_strand_id
1 'polypeptide(L)'
;MPADMPSPHADRLRLDPVTPRLAPMFGFALLTVACALASFTLACATPFAAFAVVAAAMLPLRQAALVVAGAWLVNQTIGFSVLHYPVDGSTIAWGFVIGAAALLATAVSCTVLRMLPQGRTPLMLAITFVAAYAAYELALLAATPFLGGEGAFTAAIVARIGLTSAIWLAGLVAACEIVRLVDPFGRKVQSA
;
A
#
# COMPACT_ATOMS: atom_id res chain seq x y z
N MET A 1 -41.03 2.37 16.33
CA MET A 1 -39.57 2.18 16.35
C MET A 1 -39.26 0.86 15.65
N PRO A 2 -38.99 0.85 14.33
CA PRO A 2 -38.49 -0.34 13.68
C PRO A 2 -36.97 -0.42 13.85
N ALA A 3 -36.54 -1.66 14.08
CA ALA A 3 -35.19 -2.14 14.34
C ALA A 3 -34.09 -1.56 13.45
N ASP A 4 -32.97 -1.22 14.09
CA ASP A 4 -31.65 -1.18 13.45
C ASP A 4 -31.33 -2.56 12.86
N MET A 5 -31.58 -2.73 11.57
CA MET A 5 -30.97 -3.81 10.78
C MET A 5 -29.50 -3.47 10.57
N PRO A 6 -28.55 -4.30 11.04
CA PRO A 6 -27.18 -4.20 10.55
C PRO A 6 -27.20 -4.59 9.07
N SER A 7 -26.93 -3.64 8.19
CA SER A 7 -26.82 -3.88 6.74
C SER A 7 -25.79 -5.00 6.47
N PRO A 8 -26.15 -6.12 5.80
CA PRO A 8 -25.26 -7.27 5.58
C PRO A 8 -24.12 -7.02 4.57
N HIS A 9 -23.94 -5.78 4.11
CA HIS A 9 -23.03 -5.44 2.99
C HIS A 9 -21.61 -5.03 3.42
N ALA A 10 -21.27 -5.16 4.71
CA ALA A 10 -20.04 -4.60 5.27
C ALA A 10 -18.82 -5.55 5.26
N ASP A 11 -18.96 -6.84 4.94
CA ASP A 11 -17.83 -7.80 4.87
C ASP A 11 -17.21 -7.88 3.47
N ARG A 12 -16.96 -6.72 2.87
CA ARG A 12 -16.26 -6.62 1.59
C ARG A 12 -14.75 -6.74 1.83
N LEU A 13 -14.22 -7.95 1.75
CA LEU A 13 -12.78 -8.26 1.68
C LEU A 13 -11.90 -7.46 2.66
N ARG A 14 -12.24 -7.45 3.94
CA ARG A 14 -11.37 -6.83 4.94
C ARG A 14 -10.28 -7.81 5.40
N LEU A 15 -9.03 -7.40 5.23
CA LEU A 15 -7.96 -7.93 6.04
C LEU A 15 -8.15 -7.37 7.46
N ASP A 16 -8.62 -8.21 8.39
CA ASP A 16 -8.74 -7.92 9.83
C ASP A 16 -7.64 -8.64 10.63
N PRO A 17 -6.35 -8.24 10.49
CA PRO A 17 -5.26 -8.76 11.31
C PRO A 17 -5.39 -8.39 12.78
N VAL A 18 -6.03 -7.26 13.07
CA VAL A 18 -6.22 -6.73 14.42
C VAL A 18 -7.61 -6.11 14.54
N THR A 19 -8.05 -5.81 15.76
CA THR A 19 -9.34 -5.14 15.99
C THR A 19 -9.45 -3.83 15.18
N PRO A 20 -10.66 -3.44 14.70
CA PRO A 20 -10.83 -2.27 13.84
C PRO A 20 -10.30 -0.95 14.42
N ARG A 21 -10.21 -0.84 15.75
CA ARG A 21 -9.64 0.32 16.44
C ARG A 21 -8.12 0.41 16.28
N LEU A 22 -7.43 -0.72 16.19
CA LEU A 22 -5.96 -0.80 16.08
C LEU A 22 -5.48 -0.93 14.63
N ALA A 23 -6.37 -1.26 13.69
CA ALA A 23 -6.04 -1.46 12.28
C ALA A 23 -5.25 -0.29 11.64
N PRO A 24 -5.56 0.99 11.90
CA PRO A 24 -4.78 2.10 11.34
C PRO A 24 -3.36 2.18 11.90
N MET A 25 -3.20 1.96 13.21
CA MET A 25 -1.88 1.97 13.87
C MET A 25 -1.03 0.80 13.42
N PHE A 26 -1.61 -0.39 13.34
CA PHE A 26 -0.93 -1.58 12.82
C PHE A 26 -0.56 -1.40 11.35
N GLY A 27 -1.46 -0.91 10.50
CA GLY A 27 -1.17 -0.62 9.10
C GLY A 27 -0.04 0.40 8.95
N PHE A 28 -0.07 1.48 9.74
CA PHE A 28 1.02 2.45 9.77
C PHE A 28 2.35 1.82 10.19
N ALA A 29 2.37 1.05 11.28
CA ALA A 29 3.59 0.40 11.76
C ALA A 29 4.15 -0.60 10.73
N LEU A 30 3.28 -1.46 10.19
CA LEU A 30 3.64 -2.47 9.19
C LEU A 30 4.22 -1.82 7.93
N LEU A 31 3.54 -0.81 7.38
CA LEU A 31 4.01 -0.12 6.17
C LEU A 31 5.24 0.73 6.45
N THR A 32 5.39 1.31 7.63
CA THR A 32 6.60 2.05 8.02
C THR A 32 7.81 1.11 8.09
N VAL A 33 7.69 -0.04 8.75
CA VAL A 33 8.76 -1.04 8.84
C VAL A 33 9.09 -1.61 7.47
N ALA A 34 8.07 -1.96 6.68
CA ALA A 34 8.24 -2.44 5.32
C ALA A 34 8.90 -1.39 4.42
N CYS A 35 8.51 -0.12 4.56
CA CYS A 35 9.11 0.99 3.84
C CYS A 35 10.58 1.15 4.20
N ALA A 36 10.92 1.18 5.49
CA ALA A 36 12.31 1.28 5.91
C ALA A 36 13.15 0.13 5.34
N LEU A 37 12.67 -1.12 5.48
CA LEU A 37 13.35 -2.30 4.95
C LEU A 37 13.47 -2.26 3.42
N ALA A 38 12.44 -1.81 2.70
CA ALA A 38 12.47 -1.62 1.25
C ALA A 38 13.50 -0.54 0.85
N SER A 39 13.55 0.58 1.55
CA SER A 39 14.52 1.65 1.29
C SER A 39 15.97 1.18 1.43
N PHE A 40 16.27 0.28 2.37
CA PHE A 40 17.60 -0.31 2.57
C PHE A 40 17.94 -1.45 1.60
N THR A 41 16.95 -2.23 1.16
CA THR A 41 17.18 -3.42 0.33
C THR A 41 17.12 -3.14 -1.17
N LEU A 42 16.36 -2.13 -1.60
CA LEU A 42 16.04 -1.92 -3.00
C LEU A 42 16.54 -0.60 -3.59
N ALA A 43 16.96 0.37 -2.76
CA ALA A 43 17.31 1.73 -3.16
C ALA A 43 16.25 2.41 -4.06
N CYS A 44 15.54 3.42 -3.56
CA CYS A 44 14.49 4.19 -4.27
C CYS A 44 13.23 3.44 -4.75
N ALA A 45 13.29 2.14 -5.04
CA ALA A 45 12.17 1.36 -5.58
C ALA A 45 11.22 0.83 -4.48
N THR A 46 10.64 1.74 -3.71
CA THR A 46 9.67 1.39 -2.66
C THR A 46 8.36 0.92 -3.31
N PRO A 47 7.83 -0.26 -2.94
CA PRO A 47 6.68 -0.89 -3.59
C PRO A 47 5.35 -0.25 -3.13
N PHE A 48 5.15 1.04 -3.42
CA PHE A 48 3.97 1.80 -2.99
C PHE A 48 2.65 1.21 -3.50
N ALA A 49 2.66 0.58 -4.69
CA ALA A 49 1.50 -0.14 -5.20
C ALA A 49 1.08 -1.31 -4.27
N ALA A 50 2.04 -2.05 -3.71
CA ALA A 50 1.75 -3.12 -2.76
C ALA A 50 1.20 -2.55 -1.43
N PHE A 51 1.80 -1.46 -0.96
CA PHE A 51 1.37 -0.77 0.26
C PHE A 51 -0.07 -0.25 0.13
N ALA A 52 -0.40 0.33 -1.02
CA ALA A 52 -1.74 0.81 -1.36
C ALA A 52 -2.79 -0.31 -1.34
N VAL A 53 -2.48 -1.48 -1.91
CA VAL A 53 -3.38 -2.65 -1.94
C VAL A 53 -3.65 -3.15 -0.53
N VAL A 54 -2.61 -3.34 0.29
CA VAL A 54 -2.74 -3.83 1.67
C VAL A 54 -3.51 -2.81 2.51
N ALA A 55 -3.16 -1.53 2.43
CA ALA A 55 -3.86 -0.47 3.15
C ALA A 55 -5.34 -0.41 2.75
N ALA A 56 -5.66 -0.51 1.46
CA ALA A 56 -7.03 -0.50 0.96
C ALA A 56 -7.83 -1.75 1.37
N ALA A 57 -7.16 -2.90 1.51
CA ALA A 57 -7.78 -4.12 2.00
C ALA A 57 -8.06 -4.08 3.52
N MET A 58 -7.36 -3.25 4.28
CA MET A 58 -7.50 -3.17 5.75
C MET A 58 -8.34 -1.96 6.21
N LEU A 59 -8.30 -0.86 5.46
CA LEU A 59 -8.72 0.46 5.93
C LEU A 59 -9.68 1.15 4.96
N PRO A 60 -10.60 2.00 5.46
CA PRO A 60 -11.33 2.92 4.62
C PRO A 60 -10.38 3.91 3.92
N LEU A 61 -10.77 4.41 2.74
CA LEU A 61 -9.95 5.26 1.86
C LEU A 61 -9.19 6.37 2.59
N ARG A 62 -9.84 7.11 3.50
CA ARG A 62 -9.19 8.19 4.25
C ARG A 62 -8.03 7.70 5.11
N GLN A 63 -8.22 6.60 5.82
CA GLN A 63 -7.20 6.00 6.68
C GLN A 63 -6.11 5.32 5.84
N ALA A 64 -6.48 4.63 4.76
CA ALA A 64 -5.53 4.04 3.83
C ALA A 64 -4.61 5.12 3.22
N ALA A 65 -5.17 6.24 2.77
CA ALA A 65 -4.41 7.36 2.22
C ALA A 65 -3.46 7.98 3.25
N LEU A 66 -3.89 8.16 4.50
CA LEU A 66 -3.03 8.68 5.57
C LEU A 66 -1.86 7.73 5.87
N VAL A 67 -2.14 6.43 5.93
CA VAL A 67 -1.11 5.40 6.20
C VAL A 67 -0.10 5.34 5.06
N VAL A 68 -0.54 5.37 3.81
CA VAL A 68 0.34 5.37 2.63
C VAL A 68 1.12 6.68 2.52
N ALA A 69 0.50 7.83 2.80
CA ALA A 69 1.20 9.12 2.86
C ALA A 69 2.27 9.13 3.95
N GLY A 70 1.99 8.50 5.10
CA GLY A 70 2.97 8.32 6.17
C GLY A 70 4.18 7.48 5.73
N ALA A 71 3.94 6.34 5.06
CA ALA A 71 5.02 5.53 4.50
C ALA A 71 5.82 6.29 3.42
N TRP A 72 5.14 7.08 2.58
CA TRP A 72 5.81 7.96 1.61
C TRP A 72 6.70 9.01 2.29
N LEU A 73 6.22 9.67 3.35
CA LEU A 73 7.04 10.62 4.10
C LEU A 73 8.29 9.93 4.66
N VAL A 74 8.14 8.75 5.28
CA VAL A 74 9.27 7.96 5.77
C VAL A 74 10.28 7.65 4.66
N ASN A 75 9.80 7.23 3.49
CA ASN A 75 10.64 7.00 2.32
C ASN A 75 11.42 8.25 1.91
N GLN A 76 10.77 9.41 1.87
CA GLN A 76 11.43 10.68 1.54
C GLN A 76 12.48 11.04 2.59
N THR A 77 12.16 10.91 3.88
CA THR A 77 13.09 11.20 4.97
C THR A 77 14.34 10.32 4.86
N ILE A 78 14.17 9.01 4.63
CA ILE A 78 15.30 8.08 4.45
C ILE A 78 16.11 8.43 3.20
N GLY A 79 15.46 8.76 2.09
CA GLY A 79 16.11 9.16 0.85
C GLY A 79 17.03 10.37 1.02
N PHE A 80 16.51 11.46 1.61
CA PHE A 80 17.27 12.69 1.79
C PHE A 80 18.27 12.64 2.95
N SER A 81 17.99 11.91 4.03
CA SER A 81 18.86 11.90 5.22
C SER A 81 19.90 10.78 5.22
N VAL A 82 19.54 9.56 4.79
CA VAL A 82 20.40 8.37 4.89
C VAL A 82 21.04 8.05 3.55
N LEU A 83 20.26 8.10 2.48
CA LEU A 83 20.75 7.81 1.12
C LEU A 83 21.36 9.04 0.44
N HIS A 84 21.38 10.19 1.13
CA HIS A 84 21.99 11.43 0.68
C HIS A 84 21.55 11.84 -0.73
N TYR A 85 20.24 11.71 -1.01
CA TYR A 85 19.68 12.13 -2.30
C TYR A 85 20.03 13.60 -2.59
N PRO A 86 20.38 13.93 -3.84
CA PRO A 86 20.71 15.30 -4.19
C PRO A 86 19.51 16.21 -3.90
N VAL A 87 19.77 17.32 -3.21
CA VAL A 87 18.74 18.32 -2.89
C VAL A 87 18.65 19.30 -4.04
N ASP A 88 18.12 18.83 -5.16
CA ASP A 88 17.84 19.63 -6.36
C ASP A 88 16.33 19.62 -6.69
N GLY A 89 15.91 20.59 -7.49
CA GLY A 89 14.49 20.77 -7.83
C GLY A 89 13.87 19.54 -8.53
N SER A 90 14.63 18.80 -9.33
CA SER A 90 14.15 17.61 -10.03
C SER A 90 13.92 16.46 -9.04
N THR A 91 14.88 16.21 -8.14
CA THR A 91 14.75 15.14 -7.12
C THR A 91 13.60 15.41 -6.16
N ILE A 92 13.41 16.65 -5.74
CA ILE A 92 12.27 17.05 -4.92
C ILE A 92 10.95 16.86 -5.68
N ALA A 93 10.89 17.29 -6.95
CA ALA A 93 9.70 17.12 -7.79
C ALA A 93 9.33 15.64 -7.98
N TRP A 94 10.31 14.77 -8.24
CA TRP A 94 10.09 13.32 -8.30
C TRP A 94 9.56 12.75 -6.99
N GLY A 95 10.03 13.25 -5.85
CA GLY A 95 9.48 12.87 -4.54
C GLY A 95 7.98 13.17 -4.42
N PHE A 96 7.52 14.35 -4.88
CA PHE A 96 6.10 14.69 -4.89
C PHE A 96 5.30 13.86 -5.89
N VAL A 97 5.86 13.59 -7.08
CA VAL A 97 5.23 12.73 -8.09
C VAL A 97 5.02 11.32 -7.55
N ILE A 98 6.02 10.75 -6.87
CA ILE A 98 5.92 9.43 -6.21
C ILE A 98 4.80 9.44 -5.16
N GLY A 99 4.72 10.50 -4.34
CA GLY A 99 3.65 10.65 -3.34
C GLY A 99 2.27 10.71 -3.97
N ALA A 100 2.11 11.51 -5.04
CA ALA A 100 0.85 11.62 -5.77
C ALA A 100 0.46 10.29 -6.44
N ALA A 101 1.41 9.59 -7.05
CA ALA A 101 1.21 8.28 -7.65
C ALA A 101 0.80 7.23 -6.60
N ALA A 102 1.41 7.24 -5.42
CA ALA A 102 1.05 6.35 -4.31
C ALA A 102 -0.39 6.60 -3.80
N LEU A 103 -0.80 7.86 -3.69
CA LEU A 103 -2.16 8.22 -3.33
C LEU A 103 -3.18 7.83 -4.41
N LEU A 104 -2.83 8.00 -5.68
CA LEU A 104 -3.65 7.55 -6.81
C LEU A 104 -3.83 6.02 -6.78
N ALA A 105 -2.73 5.28 -6.62
CA ALA A 105 -2.76 3.82 -6.49
C ALA A 105 -3.63 3.36 -5.31
N THR A 106 -3.62 4.11 -4.20
CA THR A 106 -4.50 3.87 -3.03
C THR A 106 -5.98 4.08 -3.39
N ALA A 107 -6.30 5.18 -4.06
CA ALA A 107 -7.67 5.47 -4.50
C ALA A 107 -8.19 4.41 -5.50
N VAL A 108 -7.34 3.99 -6.44
CA VAL A 108 -7.63 2.90 -7.38
C VAL A 108 -7.85 1.59 -6.62
N SER A 109 -6.96 1.24 -5.69
CA SER A 109 -7.08 0.02 -4.88
C SER A 109 -8.40 -0.03 -4.12
N CYS A 110 -8.75 1.04 -3.40
CA CYS A 110 -10.03 1.12 -2.69
C CYS A 110 -11.23 1.04 -3.64
N THR A 111 -11.13 1.55 -4.86
CA THR A 111 -12.24 1.54 -5.82
C THR A 111 -12.41 0.17 -6.45
N VAL A 112 -11.33 -0.46 -6.91
CA VAL A 112 -11.33 -1.81 -7.48
C VAL A 112 -11.86 -2.82 -6.47
N LEU A 113 -11.38 -2.77 -5.22
CA LEU A 113 -11.86 -3.66 -4.16
C LEU A 113 -13.36 -3.48 -3.84
N ARG A 114 -13.90 -2.27 -4.03
CA ARG A 114 -15.34 -2.01 -3.86
C ARG A 114 -16.19 -2.51 -5.03
N MET A 115 -15.61 -2.60 -6.23
CA MET A 115 -16.29 -3.01 -7.46
C MET A 115 -16.24 -4.52 -7.69
N LEU A 116 -15.21 -5.21 -7.19
CA LEU A 116 -15.06 -6.64 -7.40
C LEU A 116 -16.11 -7.44 -6.59
N PRO A 117 -16.73 -8.46 -7.21
CA PRO A 117 -17.67 -9.33 -6.52
C PRO A 117 -16.97 -10.15 -5.43
N GLN A 118 -17.69 -10.47 -4.36
CA GLN A 118 -17.17 -11.30 -3.27
C GLN A 118 -16.78 -12.69 -3.80
N GLY A 119 -15.62 -13.20 -3.36
CA GLY A 119 -15.10 -14.48 -3.82
C GLY A 119 -13.66 -14.74 -3.38
N ARG A 120 -12.84 -15.28 -4.29
CA ARG A 120 -11.45 -15.68 -4.01
C ARG A 120 -10.58 -14.46 -3.66
N THR A 121 -10.36 -14.23 -2.36
CA THR A 121 -9.46 -13.20 -1.81
C THR A 121 -8.13 -13.04 -2.56
N PRO A 122 -7.35 -14.10 -2.86
CA PRO A 122 -6.07 -13.94 -3.56
C PRO A 122 -6.24 -13.39 -4.98
N LEU A 123 -7.30 -13.78 -5.68
CA LEU A 123 -7.59 -13.28 -7.03
C LEU A 123 -7.97 -11.80 -6.99
N MET A 124 -8.76 -11.38 -5.99
CA MET A 124 -9.13 -9.98 -5.82
C MET A 124 -7.91 -9.10 -5.51
N LEU A 125 -7.02 -9.57 -4.64
CA LEU A 125 -5.76 -8.87 -4.33
C LEU A 125 -4.86 -8.78 -5.57
N ALA A 126 -4.78 -9.85 -6.38
CA ALA A 126 -4.01 -9.84 -7.62
C ALA A 126 -4.55 -8.84 -8.65
N ILE A 127 -5.88 -8.81 -8.88
CA ILE A 127 -6.51 -7.85 -9.79
C ILE A 127 -6.29 -6.41 -9.30
N THR A 128 -6.47 -6.18 -7.99
CA THR A 128 -6.27 -4.86 -7.38
C THR A 128 -4.82 -4.41 -7.50
N PHE A 129 -3.88 -5.32 -7.29
CA PHE A 129 -2.46 -5.06 -7.46
C PHE A 129 -2.11 -4.66 -8.88
N VAL A 130 -2.58 -5.40 -9.89
CA VAL A 130 -2.34 -5.06 -11.30
C VAL A 130 -2.90 -3.67 -11.62
N ALA A 131 -4.12 -3.36 -11.18
CA ALA A 131 -4.73 -2.05 -11.41
C ALA A 131 -3.98 -0.91 -10.69
N ALA A 132 -3.60 -1.12 -9.42
CA ALA A 132 -2.86 -0.14 -8.63
C ALA A 132 -1.45 0.11 -9.18
N TYR A 133 -0.77 -0.96 -9.59
CA TYR A 133 0.56 -0.88 -10.19
C TYR A 133 0.51 -0.17 -11.55
N ALA A 134 -0.45 -0.50 -12.41
CA ALA A 134 -0.64 0.19 -13.67
C ALA A 134 -0.92 1.68 -13.47
N ALA A 135 -1.79 2.05 -12.52
CA ALA A 135 -2.08 3.44 -12.21
C ALA A 135 -0.84 4.20 -11.67
N TYR A 136 -0.05 3.54 -10.82
CA TYR A 136 1.19 4.08 -10.28
C TYR A 136 2.21 4.36 -11.41
N GLU A 137 2.51 3.36 -12.23
CA GLU A 137 3.45 3.47 -13.35
C GLU A 137 2.99 4.50 -14.38
N LEU A 138 1.69 4.55 -14.71
CA LEU A 138 1.15 5.56 -15.64
C LEU A 138 1.29 6.98 -15.09
N ALA A 139 1.11 7.17 -13.78
CA ALA A 139 1.31 8.48 -13.15
C ALA A 139 2.78 8.91 -13.20
N LEU A 140 3.72 7.99 -12.96
CA LEU A 140 5.14 8.28 -13.09
C LEU A 140 5.52 8.57 -14.55
N LEU A 141 5.04 7.76 -15.49
CA LEU A 141 5.30 7.92 -16.93
C LEU A 141 4.75 9.27 -17.45
N ALA A 142 3.60 9.72 -16.95
CA ALA A 142 3.03 11.02 -17.31
C ALA A 142 3.88 12.20 -16.82
N ALA A 143 4.71 12.02 -15.79
CA ALA A 143 5.62 13.04 -15.28
C ALA A 143 6.98 13.06 -16.02
N THR A 144 7.37 11.94 -16.65
CA THR A 144 8.65 11.78 -17.36
C THR A 144 8.93 12.88 -18.41
N PRO A 145 7.98 13.32 -19.25
CA PRO A 145 8.22 14.40 -20.23
C PRO A 145 8.60 15.74 -19.59
N PHE A 146 8.23 15.97 -18.32
CA PHE A 146 8.47 17.22 -17.60
C PHE A 146 9.74 17.19 -16.76
N LEU A 147 10.08 16.03 -16.19
CA LEU A 147 11.18 15.87 -15.23
C LEU A 147 12.37 15.06 -15.77
N GLY A 148 12.27 14.53 -16.99
CA GLY A 148 13.27 13.62 -17.58
C GLY A 148 13.13 12.19 -17.04
N GLY A 149 14.14 11.34 -17.24
CA GLY A 149 14.15 9.97 -16.68
C GLY A 149 13.65 8.87 -17.63
N GLU A 150 13.59 9.12 -18.93
CA GLU A 150 13.16 8.16 -19.96
C GLU A 150 13.93 6.82 -19.87
N GLY A 151 15.21 6.85 -19.50
CA GLY A 151 16.05 5.66 -19.32
C GLY A 151 15.62 4.75 -18.16
N ALA A 152 14.80 5.24 -17.22
CA ALA A 152 14.26 4.45 -16.13
C ALA A 152 13.00 3.65 -16.52
N PHE A 153 12.30 4.07 -17.58
CA PHE A 153 11.05 3.44 -18.06
C PHE A 153 11.31 2.42 -19.17
N THR A 154 12.14 1.43 -18.88
CA THR A 154 12.27 0.26 -19.77
C THR A 154 11.29 -0.83 -19.33
N ALA A 155 10.77 -1.60 -20.30
CA ALA A 155 9.88 -2.73 -20.00
C ALA A 155 10.51 -3.72 -19.00
N ALA A 156 11.83 -3.91 -19.06
CA ALA A 156 12.55 -4.77 -18.13
C ALA A 156 12.59 -4.23 -16.70
N ILE A 157 12.82 -2.91 -16.52
CA ILE A 157 12.81 -2.27 -15.20
C ILE A 157 11.40 -2.32 -14.62
N VAL A 158 10.39 -1.93 -15.39
CA VAL A 158 8.99 -1.98 -14.98
C VAL A 158 8.57 -3.41 -14.63
N ALA A 159 8.96 -4.43 -15.39
CA ALA A 159 8.66 -5.81 -15.04
C ALA A 159 9.33 -6.25 -13.73
N ARG A 160 10.60 -5.86 -13.52
CA ARG A 160 11.35 -6.17 -12.31
C ARG A 160 10.76 -5.48 -11.07
N ILE A 161 10.39 -4.22 -11.18
CA ILE A 161 9.72 -3.46 -10.10
C ILE A 161 8.35 -4.07 -9.80
N GLY A 162 7.61 -4.46 -10.83
CA GLY A 162 6.32 -5.14 -10.69
C GLY A 162 6.44 -6.47 -9.95
N LEU A 163 7.41 -7.32 -10.32
CA LEU A 163 7.66 -8.60 -9.65
C LEU A 163 8.09 -8.40 -8.19
N THR A 164 8.97 -7.43 -7.94
CA THR A 164 9.42 -7.08 -6.60
C THR A 164 8.24 -6.62 -5.73
N SER A 165 7.37 -5.77 -6.30
CA SER A 165 6.17 -5.30 -5.62
C SER A 165 5.17 -6.43 -5.34
N ALA A 166 5.07 -7.42 -6.22
CA ALA A 166 4.25 -8.61 -5.98
C ALA A 166 4.79 -9.47 -4.81
N ILE A 167 6.11 -9.63 -4.71
CA ILE A 167 6.76 -10.33 -3.59
C ILE A 167 6.48 -9.59 -2.28
N TRP A 168 6.60 -8.27 -2.26
CA TRP A 168 6.27 -7.46 -1.10
C TRP A 168 4.81 -7.56 -0.70
N LEU A 169 3.89 -7.53 -1.67
CA LEU A 169 2.47 -7.74 -1.40
C LEU A 169 2.24 -9.11 -0.74
N ALA A 170 2.82 -10.17 -1.28
CA ALA A 170 2.70 -11.51 -0.70
C ALA A 170 3.24 -11.56 0.73
N GLY A 171 4.41 -10.94 0.99
CA GLY A 171 5.01 -10.85 2.32
C GLY A 171 4.15 -10.08 3.32
N LEU A 172 3.57 -8.95 2.91
CA LEU A 172 2.68 -8.15 3.76
C LEU A 172 1.37 -8.87 4.07
N VAL A 173 0.77 -9.53 3.07
CA VAL A 173 -0.44 -10.35 3.28
C VAL A 173 -0.12 -11.51 4.22
N ALA A 174 1.00 -12.19 4.03
CA ALA A 174 1.44 -13.25 4.94
C ALA A 174 1.65 -12.73 6.37
N ALA A 175 2.25 -11.55 6.55
CA ALA A 175 2.40 -10.93 7.86
C ALA A 175 1.03 -10.64 8.51
N CYS A 176 0.07 -10.09 7.76
CA CYS A 176 -1.30 -9.89 8.24
C CYS A 176 -1.95 -11.20 8.68
N GLU A 177 -1.84 -12.27 7.87
CA GLU A 177 -2.42 -13.58 8.19
C GLU A 177 -1.73 -14.25 9.39
N ILE A 178 -0.40 -14.13 9.53
CA ILE A 178 0.32 -14.62 10.71
C ILE A 178 -0.20 -13.92 11.97
N VAL A 179 -0.35 -12.59 11.93
CA VAL A 179 -0.88 -11.85 13.08
C VAL A 179 -2.31 -12.29 13.41
N ARG A 180 -3.17 -12.49 12.41
CA ARG A 180 -4.52 -13.06 12.63
C ARG A 180 -4.46 -14.41 13.35
N LEU A 181 -3.54 -15.29 12.95
CA LEU A 181 -3.39 -16.65 13.50
C LEU A 181 -2.77 -16.66 14.89
N VAL A 182 -1.95 -15.65 15.23
CA VAL A 182 -1.26 -15.50 16.52
C VAL A 182 -2.10 -14.73 17.56
N ASP A 183 -3.18 -14.07 17.15
CA ASP A 183 -4.15 -13.43 18.05
C ASP A 183 -5.34 -14.31 18.60
N PRO A 184 -5.19 -15.62 18.93
CA PRO A 184 -6.19 -16.34 19.72
C PRO A 184 -6.27 -15.92 21.20
N PHE A 185 -5.25 -15.22 21.72
CA PHE A 185 -5.12 -14.94 23.15
C PHE A 185 -5.91 -13.71 23.63
N GLY A 186 -6.23 -12.74 22.76
CA GLY A 186 -7.06 -11.59 23.12
C GLY A 186 -8.53 -11.93 23.39
N ARG A 187 -9.03 -13.05 22.85
CA ARG A 187 -10.44 -13.48 23.01
C ARG A 187 -10.73 -14.05 24.40
N LYS A 188 -9.73 -14.60 25.11
CA LYS A 188 -9.91 -15.16 26.46
C LYS A 188 -9.98 -14.11 27.57
N VAL A 189 -9.45 -12.91 27.36
CA VAL A 189 -9.41 -11.87 28.41
C VAL A 189 -10.75 -11.13 28.54
N GLN A 190 -11.64 -11.20 27.54
CA GLN A 190 -12.98 -10.59 27.62
C GLN A 190 -14.06 -11.54 28.18
N SER A 191 -13.70 -12.76 28.57
CA SER A 191 -14.62 -13.78 29.10
C SER A 191 -14.45 -14.05 30.60
N ALA A 192 -13.65 -13.23 31.31
CA ALA A 192 -13.36 -13.37 32.74
C ALA A 192 -13.89 -12.16 33.52
#